data_AF-A0A967G5N8-F1
#
_entry.id   AF-A0A967G5N8-F1
#
_cell.length_a   1.000
_cell.length_b   1.000
_cell.length_c   1.000
_cell.angle_alpha   90.00
_cell.angle_beta   90.00
_cell.angle_gamma   90.00
#
_symmetry.space_group_name_H-M   'P 1'
#
loop_
_entity.id
_entity.type
_entity.pdbx_description
1 polymer ?
#
loop_
_entity_poly.entity_id
_entity_poly.type
_entity_poly.pdbx_seq_one_letter_code
_entity_poly.pdbx_strand_id
1 'polypeptide(L)'
;AEVGGVSCATAAAEIEKMPGVIECIRTTGDDSMILKVVAASIDHLTKMLDEISRFGIPDTSIMRPNPMVRTTLGPDAVGNRAGFS
;
A
#
# COMPACT_ATOMS: atom_id res chain seq x y z
N ALA A 1 23.95 -14.50 -0.53
CA ALA A 1 23.19 -15.61 -1.14
C ALA A 1 21.81 -15.06 -1.43
N GLU A 2 21.47 -14.92 -2.70
CA GLU A 2 20.11 -14.52 -3.08
C GLU A 2 19.21 -15.66 -2.63
N VAL A 3 18.53 -15.45 -1.51
CA VAL A 3 17.45 -16.34 -1.09
C VAL A 3 16.46 -16.28 -2.24
N GLY A 4 16.23 -17.41 -2.92
CA GLY A 4 15.24 -17.52 -3.98
C GLY A 4 13.87 -17.17 -3.41
N GLY A 5 13.59 -15.87 -3.36
CA GLY A 5 12.38 -15.30 -2.83
C GLY A 5 11.24 -15.60 -3.78
N VAL A 6 10.07 -15.82 -3.19
CA VAL A 6 8.82 -15.80 -3.95
C VAL A 6 8.78 -14.46 -4.68
N SER A 7 8.73 -14.46 -6.01
CA SER A 7 8.63 -13.20 -6.77
C SER A 7 7.46 -12.38 -6.24
N CYS A 8 7.56 -11.04 -6.23
CA CYS A 8 6.44 -10.20 -5.81
C CYS A 8 5.14 -10.56 -6.53
N ALA A 9 5.22 -11.00 -7.79
CA ALA A 9 4.08 -11.50 -8.58
C ALA A 9 3.28 -12.57 -7.81
N THR A 10 3.96 -13.63 -7.38
CA THR A 10 3.37 -14.75 -6.65
C THR A 10 2.97 -14.36 -5.23
N ALA A 11 3.79 -13.57 -4.54
CA ALA A 11 3.50 -13.13 -3.18
C ALA A 11 2.19 -12.34 -3.10
N ALA A 12 2.00 -11.36 -3.99
CA ALA A 12 0.78 -10.56 -3.97
C ALA A 12 -0.47 -11.37 -4.32
N ALA A 13 -0.37 -12.39 -5.19
CA ALA A 13 -1.52 -13.26 -5.49
C ALA A 13 -1.98 -14.09 -4.28
N GLU A 14 -1.07 -14.43 -3.35
CA GLU A 14 -1.40 -15.09 -2.09
C GLU A 14 -1.91 -14.10 -1.05
N ILE A 15 -1.28 -12.92 -0.95
CA ILE A 15 -1.67 -11.87 -0.01
C ILE A 15 -3.07 -11.31 -0.34
N GLU A 16 -3.44 -11.18 -1.62
CA GLU A 16 -4.77 -10.75 -2.06
C GLU A 16 -5.91 -11.68 -1.57
N LYS A 17 -5.59 -12.94 -1.23
CA LYS A 17 -6.56 -13.90 -0.68
C LYS A 17 -6.69 -13.80 0.84
N MET A 18 -5.82 -13.03 1.50
CA MET A 18 -5.72 -12.99 2.95
C MET A 18 -6.85 -12.13 3.55
N PRO A 19 -7.63 -12.66 4.51
CA PRO A 19 -8.73 -11.91 5.10
C PRO A 19 -8.20 -10.70 5.87
N GLY A 20 -8.63 -9.51 5.47
CA GLY A 20 -8.20 -8.25 6.08
C GLY A 20 -7.32 -7.39 5.18
N VAL A 21 -6.77 -7.93 4.09
CA VAL A 21 -6.12 -7.12 3.04
C VAL A 21 -7.23 -6.45 2.23
N ILE A 22 -7.23 -5.12 2.21
CA ILE A 22 -8.24 -4.30 1.49
C ILE A 22 -7.65 -3.60 0.27
N GLU A 23 -6.33 -3.51 0.17
CA GLU A 23 -5.63 -2.92 -0.97
C GLU A 23 -4.23 -3.52 -1.08
N CYS A 24 -3.82 -3.85 -2.30
CA CYS A 24 -2.48 -4.33 -2.62
C CYS A 24 -1.98 -3.57 -3.86
N ILE A 25 -0.95 -2.76 -3.69
CA ILE A 25 -0.38 -1.94 -4.77
C ILE A 25 1.03 -2.41 -5.03
N ARG A 26 1.31 -2.76 -6.29
CA ARG A 26 2.68 -3.06 -6.74
C ARG A 26 3.38 -1.78 -7.13
N THR A 27 4.59 -1.59 -6.65
CA THR A 27 5.42 -0.45 -7.03
C THR A 27 6.24 -0.81 -8.28
N THR A 28 6.24 0.04 -9.30
CA THR A 28 7.05 -0.18 -10.50
C THR A 28 8.50 0.21 -10.21
N GLY A 29 9.43 -0.74 -10.24
CA GLY A 29 10.87 -0.47 -10.16
C GLY A 29 11.65 -1.23 -9.09
N ASP A 30 10.97 -1.81 -8.10
CA ASP A 30 11.55 -2.64 -7.04
C ASP A 30 10.60 -3.81 -6.74
N ASP A 31 11.10 -4.96 -6.28
CA ASP A 31 10.26 -6.12 -5.89
C ASP A 31 9.59 -5.80 -4.54
N SER A 32 8.71 -4.81 -4.57
CA SER A 32 8.08 -4.19 -3.41
C SER A 32 6.60 -3.94 -3.65
N MET A 33 5.81 -4.05 -2.59
CA MET A 33 4.38 -3.79 -2.60
C MET A 33 3.94 -3.04 -1.35
N ILE A 34 2.90 -2.23 -1.51
CA ILE A 34 2.23 -1.53 -0.42
C ILE A 34 0.92 -2.26 -0.13
N LEU A 35 0.75 -2.67 1.12
CA LEU A 35 -0.43 -3.38 1.59
C LEU A 35 -1.21 -2.51 2.55
N LYS A 36 -2.52 -2.41 2.33
CA LYS A 36 -3.45 -1.83 3.28
C LYS A 36 -4.25 -2.94 3.93
N VAL A 37 -4.11 -3.06 5.25
CA VAL A 37 -4.74 -4.12 6.03
C VAL A 37 -5.67 -3.56 7.11
N VAL A 38 -6.72 -4.31 7.42
CA VAL A 38 -7.64 -4.03 8.52
C VAL A 38 -7.46 -5.09 9.59
N ALA A 39 -6.99 -4.66 10.76
CA ALA A 39 -6.82 -5.51 11.93
C ALA A 39 -7.83 -5.12 13.01
N ALA A 40 -8.43 -6.12 13.66
CA ALA A 40 -9.34 -5.91 14.78
C ALA A 40 -8.61 -5.55 16.09
N SER A 41 -7.32 -5.81 16.18
CA SER A 41 -6.46 -5.60 17.35
C SER A 41 -4.98 -5.67 16.95
N ILE A 42 -4.09 -5.22 17.84
CA ILE A 42 -2.64 -5.31 17.62
C ILE A 42 -2.18 -6.77 17.47
N ASP A 43 -2.71 -7.70 18.29
CA ASP A 43 -2.42 -9.14 18.15
C ASP A 43 -2.78 -9.69 16.76
N HIS A 44 -3.94 -9.28 16.23
CA HIS A 44 -4.36 -9.65 14.88
C HIS A 44 -3.43 -9.04 13.82
N LEU A 45 -2.99 -7.79 14.00
CA LEU A 45 -2.00 -7.18 13.13
C LEU A 45 -0.68 -7.97 13.16
N THR A 46 -0.15 -8.29 14.33
CA THR A 46 1.10 -9.06 14.46
C THR A 46 1.02 -10.42 13.77
N LYS A 47 -0.11 -11.12 13.88
CA LYS A 47 -0.34 -12.38 13.15
C LYS A 47 -0.33 -12.18 11.63
N MET A 48 -0.97 -11.13 11.13
CA MET A 48 -0.93 -10.80 9.70
C MET A 48 0.49 -10.46 9.25
N LEU A 49 1.26 -9.72 10.07
CA LEU A 49 2.64 -9.38 9.77
C LEU A 49 3.54 -10.61 9.71
N ASP A 50 3.35 -11.61 10.59
CA ASP A 50 4.10 -12.88 10.54
C ASP A 50 3.87 -13.63 9.23
N GLU A 51 2.60 -13.72 8.79
CA GLU A 51 2.24 -14.36 7.52
C GLU A 51 2.81 -13.58 6.32
N ILE A 52 2.74 -12.25 6.34
CA ILE A 52 3.30 -11.39 5.28
C ILE A 52 4.84 -11.48 5.26
N SER A 53 5.48 -11.66 6.43
CA SER A 53 6.94 -11.77 6.55
C SER A 53 7.53 -12.97 5.82
N ARG A 54 6.70 -13.95 5.44
CA ARG A 54 7.11 -15.10 4.62
C ARG A 54 7.44 -14.71 3.18
N PHE A 55 6.93 -13.57 2.72
CA PHE A 55 7.09 -13.08 1.36
C PHE A 55 8.19 -12.00 1.23
N GLY A 56 8.67 -11.46 2.34
CA GLY A 56 9.68 -10.39 2.37
C GLY A 56 9.73 -9.74 3.75
N ILE A 57 10.58 -8.74 3.94
CA ILE A 57 10.63 -7.98 5.19
C ILE A 57 9.56 -6.90 5.12
N PRO A 58 8.50 -6.94 5.96
CA PRO A 58 7.47 -5.90 5.92
C PRO A 58 7.95 -4.64 6.66
N ASP A 59 7.84 -3.49 6.01
CA ASP A 59 7.87 -2.20 6.69
C ASP A 59 6.44 -1.84 7.11
N THR A 60 6.21 -1.72 8.43
CA THR A 60 4.85 -1.64 8.98
C THR A 60 4.63 -0.29 9.63
N SER A 61 3.65 0.46 9.12
CA SER A 61 3.26 1.74 9.69
C SER A 61 1.78 1.75 10.05
N ILE A 62 1.46 2.17 11.27
CA ILE A 62 0.07 2.30 11.72
C ILE A 62 -0.45 3.66 11.23
N MET A 63 -1.27 3.64 10.18
CA MET A 63 -1.90 4.84 9.65
C MET A 63 -3.24 5.10 10.35
N ARG A 64 -3.40 6.31 10.90
CA ARG A 64 -4.72 6.84 11.27
C ARG A 64 -5.32 7.56 10.05
N PRO A 65 -6.37 7.01 9.39
CA PRO A 65 -6.97 7.68 8.26
C PRO A 65 -7.56 9.02 8.71
N ASN A 66 -7.23 10.09 7.99
CA ASN A 66 -7.89 11.37 8.13
C ASN A 66 -8.77 11.58 6.88
N PRO A 67 -10.10 11.43 6.98
CA PRO A 67 -10.96 11.57 5.81
C PRO A 67 -10.88 13.01 5.29
N MET A 68 -10.25 13.19 4.13
CA MET A 68 -10.21 14.48 3.45
C MET A 68 -11.30 14.53 2.39
N VAL A 69 -12.11 15.59 2.40
CA VAL A 69 -13.02 15.88 1.30
C VAL A 69 -12.18 16.23 0.08
N ARG A 70 -12.27 15.42 -0.97
CA ARG A 70 -11.58 15.69 -2.22
C ARG A 70 -12.42 16.69 -3.02
N THR A 71 -11.93 17.91 -3.17
CA THR A 71 -12.51 18.86 -4.13
C THR A 71 -12.06 18.46 -5.53
N THR A 72 -13.01 18.34 -6.46
CA THR A 72 -12.71 18.10 -7.87
C THR A 72 -11.91 19.29 -8.39
N LEU A 73 -10.73 19.04 -8.98
CA LEU A 73 -10.07 20.05 -9.78
C LEU A 73 -10.93 20.25 -11.03
N GLY A 74 -11.64 21.37 -11.09
CA GLY A 74 -12.38 21.77 -12.28
C GLY A 74 -11.42 21.90 -13.48
N PRO A 75 -11.92 21.67 -14.71
CA PRO A 75 -11.12 21.79 -15.94
C PRO A 75 -10.49 23.19 -16.14
N ASP A 76 -10.95 24.17 -15.38
CA ASP A 76 -10.52 25.57 -15.31
C ASP A 76 -9.33 25.83 -14.35
N ALA A 77 -8.86 24.82 -13.60
CA ALA A 77 -7.71 24.95 -12.69
C ALA A 77 -6.33 25.00 -13.39
N VAL A 78 -6.27 24.80 -14.72
CA VAL A 78 -5.08 25.12 -15.52
C VAL A 78 -5.06 26.64 -15.75
N GLY A 79 -4.55 27.36 -14.75
CA GLY A 79 -4.44 28.81 -14.75
C GLY A 79 -3.52 29.34 -15.85
N ASN A 80 -4.13 30.09 -16.76
CA ASN A 80 -3.53 31.07 -17.65
C ASN A 80 -2.53 31.98 -16.89
N ARG A 81 -1.23 31.87 -17.21
CA ARG A 81 -0.21 32.82 -16.74
C ARG A 81 -0.34 34.13 -17.53
N ALA A 82 -1.24 35.01 -17.09
CA ALA A 82 -1.23 36.40 -17.50
C ALA A 82 -1.06 37.28 -16.26
N GLY A 83 0.08 37.98 -16.19
CA GLY A 83 0.28 39.15 -15.32
C GLY A 83 0.96 38.88 -13.98
N PHE A 84 2.29 38.74 -13.99
CA PHE A 84 3.09 39.39 -12.96
C PHE A 84 3.52 40.73 -13.55
N SER A 85 3.09 41.81 -12.89
CA SER A 85 3.52 43.19 -13.17
C SER A 85 4.98 43.41 -12.77
#